data_AF-A0A846ARI9-F1
#
_entry.id   AF-A0A846ARI9-F1
#
_cell.length_a   1.000
_cell.length_b   1.000
_cell.length_c   1.000
_cell.angle_alpha   90.00
_cell.angle_beta   90.00
_cell.angle_gamma   90.00
#
_symmetry.space_group_name_H-M   'P 1'
#
loop_
_entity.id
_entity.type
_entity.pdbx_description
1 polymer ?
#
loop_
_entity_poly.entity_id
_entity_poly.type
_entity_poly.pdbx_seq_one_letter_code
_entity_poly.pdbx_strand_id
1 'polypeptide(L)' 'MTQTRIVLRGGVLERCQHLMEITQIASLSELVNVMFSRYGKHLELTWEVQPHEVTVSSPEPAETARINYPDGD' A
#
# COMPACT_ATOMS: atom_id res chain seq x y z
N MET A 1 11.45 2.16 -4.80
CA MET A 1 10.44 1.15 -5.15
C MET A 1 9.08 1.70 -4.78
N THR A 2 8.14 1.77 -5.73
CA THR A 2 6.79 2.31 -5.48
C THR A 2 5.95 1.25 -4.79
N GLN A 3 5.43 1.56 -3.60
CA GLN A 3 4.56 0.65 -2.85
C GLN A 3 3.10 0.97 -3.18
N THR A 4 2.35 -0.03 -3.69
CA THR A 4 0.92 0.12 -3.99
C THR A 4 0.10 -0.62 -2.94
N ARG A 5 -0.86 0.07 -2.31
CA ARG A 5 -1.81 -0.54 -1.38
C ARG A 5 -3.06 -0.99 -2.14
N ILE A 6 -3.39 -2.28 -2.05
CA ILE A 6 -4.57 -2.87 -2.68
C ILE A 6 -5.49 -3.38 -1.58
N VAL A 7 -6.76 -2.98 -1.63
CA VAL A 7 -7.79 -3.43 -0.69
C VAL A 7 -8.72 -4.39 -1.42
N LEU A 8 -8.75 -5.64 -0.97
CA LEU A 8 -9.66 -6.67 -1.49
C LEU A 8 -10.82 -6.88 -0.51
N ARG A 9 -12.05 -6.89 -1.03
CA ARG A 9 -13.23 -7.27 -0.24
C ARG A 9 -13.24 -8.79 0.00
N GLY A 10 -13.88 -9.24 1.09
CA GLY A 10 -13.86 -10.66 1.50
C GLY A 10 -14.19 -11.66 0.39
N GLY A 11 -15.30 -11.46 -0.33
CA GLY A 11 -15.69 -12.35 -1.43
C GLY A 11 -14.75 -12.33 -2.65
N VAL A 12 -13.91 -11.29 -2.80
CA VAL A 12 -12.86 -11.26 -3.82
C VAL A 12 -11.64 -12.06 -3.35
N LEU A 13 -11.32 -12.00 -2.05
CA LEU A 13 -10.21 -12.76 -1.48
C LEU A 13 -10.41 -14.27 -1.62
N GLU A 14 -11.63 -14.77 -1.38
CA GLU A 14 -11.98 -16.19 -1.58
C GLU A 14 -11.76 -16.64 -3.04
N ARG A 15 -12.15 -15.79 -4.00
CA ARG A 15 -11.91 -16.06 -5.43
C ARG A 15 -10.42 -16.06 -5.77
N CYS A 16 -9.65 -15.15 -5.18
CA CYS A 16 -8.20 -15.11 -5.35
C CYS A 16 -7.55 -16.39 -4.80
N GLN A 17 -7.97 -16.88 -3.63
CA GLN A 17 -7.45 -18.12 -3.05
C GLN A 17 -7.71 -19.32 -3.97
N HIS A 18 -8.95 -19.47 -4.46
CA HIS A 18 -9.30 -20.51 -5.41
C HIS A 18 -8.48 -20.40 -6.71
N LEU A 19 -8.32 -19.18 -7.24
CA LEU A 19 -7.46 -18.94 -8.41
C LEU A 19 -6.00 -19.35 -8.16
N MET A 20 -5.44 -19.04 -6.99
CA MET A 20 -4.09 -19.45 -6.62
C MET A 20 -3.95 -20.98 -6.61
N GLU A 21 -4.93 -21.71 -6.09
CA GLU A 21 -4.93 -23.18 -6.07
C GLU A 21 -4.95 -23.78 -7.48
N ILE A 22 -5.81 -23.28 -8.38
CA ILE A 22 -5.91 -23.81 -9.75
C ILE A 22 -4.66 -23.46 -10.57
N THR A 23 -4.16 -22.24 -10.41
CA THR A 23 -3.04 -21.72 -11.23
C THR A 23 -1.67 -22.03 -10.64
N GLN A 24 -1.61 -22.63 -9.45
CA GLN A 24 -0.38 -22.95 -8.71
C GLN A 24 0.49 -21.70 -8.44
N ILE A 25 -0.16 -20.55 -8.26
CA ILE A 25 0.52 -19.29 -7.92
C ILE A 25 0.80 -19.24 -6.42
N ALA A 26 2.04 -18.98 -6.06
CA ALA A 26 2.52 -19.11 -4.68
C ALA A 26 2.05 -17.99 -3.75
N SER A 27 1.67 -16.82 -4.30
CA SER A 27 1.26 -15.68 -3.47
C SER A 27 0.18 -14.81 -4.11
N LEU A 28 -0.59 -14.12 -3.25
CA LEU A 28 -1.60 -13.16 -3.69
C LEU A 28 -0.98 -12.01 -4.49
N SER A 29 0.19 -11.53 -4.09
CA SER A 29 0.93 -10.47 -4.80
C SER A 29 1.32 -10.90 -6.22
N GLU A 30 1.75 -12.15 -6.37
CA GLU A 30 2.09 -12.72 -7.68
C GLU A 30 0.85 -12.90 -8.55
N LEU A 31 -0.26 -13.38 -7.99
CA LEU A 31 -1.54 -13.47 -8.71
C LEU A 31 -1.98 -12.08 -9.21
N VAL A 32 -1.91 -11.08 -8.34
CA VAL A 32 -2.24 -9.69 -8.66
C VAL A 32 -1.31 -9.15 -9.76
N ASN A 33 0.00 -9.43 -9.69
CA ASN A 33 0.94 -9.05 -10.74
C ASN A 33 0.63 -9.72 -12.08
N VAL A 34 0.25 -10.99 -12.10
CA VAL A 34 -0.19 -11.70 -13.33
C VAL A 34 -1.46 -11.07 -13.88
N MET A 35 -2.42 -10.76 -13.02
CA MET A 35 -3.67 -10.09 -13.41
C MET A 35 -3.40 -8.72 -14.02
N PHE A 36 -2.54 -7.90 -13.42
CA PHE A 36 -2.14 -6.61 -14.00
C PHE A 36 -1.31 -6.76 -15.27
N SER A 37 -0.40 -7.72 -15.34
CA SER A 37 0.45 -7.88 -16.53
C SER A 37 -0.36 -8.34 -17.74
N ARG A 38 -1.34 -9.22 -17.52
CA ARG A 38 -2.16 -9.81 -18.58
C ARG A 38 -3.41 -9.00 -18.91
N TYR A 39 -4.03 -8.38 -17.91
CA TYR A 39 -5.31 -7.67 -18.04
C TYR A 39 -5.25 -6.21 -17.62
N GLY A 40 -4.10 -5.69 -17.15
CA GLY A 40 -3.96 -4.34 -16.60
C GLY A 40 -4.53 -3.24 -17.49
N LYS A 41 -4.29 -3.29 -18.81
CA LYS A 41 -4.88 -2.33 -19.75
C LYS A 41 -6.42 -2.33 -19.76
N HIS A 42 -7.04 -3.47 -19.55
CA HIS A 42 -8.51 -3.59 -19.45
C HIS A 42 -9.01 -3.22 -18.04
N LEU A 43 -8.20 -3.47 -17.02
CA LEU A 43 -8.51 -3.11 -15.63
C LEU A 43 -8.42 -1.59 -15.41
N GLU A 44 -7.48 -0.90 -16.05
CA GLU A 44 -7.36 0.57 -16.05
C GLU A 44 -8.63 1.27 -16.55
N LEU A 45 -9.36 0.64 -17.48
CA LEU A 45 -10.61 1.18 -18.02
C LEU A 45 -11.83 0.92 -17.11
N THR A 46 -11.71 0.03 -16.13
CA THR A 46 -12.85 -0.44 -15.32
C THR A 46 -12.72 -0.14 -13.83
N TRP A 47 -11.55 0.33 -13.39
CA TRP A 47 -11.28 0.63 -11.99
C TRP A 47 -11.46 2.12 -11.70
N GLU A 48 -12.24 2.46 -10.67
CA GLU A 48 -12.16 3.77 -10.06
C GLU A 48 -10.86 3.86 -9.26
N VAL A 49 -9.86 4.52 -9.84
CA VAL A 49 -8.63 4.87 -9.12
C VAL A 49 -8.99 5.96 -8.13
N GLN A 50 -9.10 5.62 -6.85
CA GLN A 50 -9.22 6.65 -5.83
C GLN A 50 -7.89 7.42 -5.75
N PRO A 51 -7.91 8.74 -5.93
CA PRO A 51 -6.70 9.53 -5.80
C PRO A 51 -6.17 9.39 -4.37
N HIS A 52 -4.89 9.05 -4.25
CA HIS A 52 -4.22 9.05 -2.97
C HIS A 52 -3.99 10.52 -2.59
N GLU A 53 -4.86 11.08 -1.75
CA GLU A 53 -4.53 12.33 -1.05
C GLU A 53 -3.34 12.03 -0.15
N VAL A 54 -2.15 12.38 -0.62
CA VAL A 54 -0.95 12.37 0.20
C VAL A 54 -1.11 13.52 1.18
N THR A 55 -1.76 13.26 2.31
CA THR A 55 -1.66 14.15 3.46
C THR A 55 -0.23 14.02 3.97
N VAL A 56 0.65 14.89 3.47
CA VAL A 56 1.96 15.13 4.06
C VAL A 56 1.68 15.73 5.43
N SER A 57 1.50 14.89 6.43
CA SER A 57 1.64 15.32 7.82
C SER A 57 3.10 15.71 7.97
N SER A 58 3.39 17.00 7.80
CA SER A 58 4.69 17.57 8.16
C SER A 58 4.97 17.14 9.60
N PRO A 59 6.08 16.44 9.90
CA PRO A 59 6.50 16.32 11.28
C PRO A 59 6.84 17.75 11.74
N GLU A 60 6.04 18.26 12.65
CA GLU A 60 6.31 19.47 13.40
C GLU A 60 7.76 19.39 13.94
N PRO A 61 8.61 20.39 13.72
CA PRO A 61 9.98 20.35 14.22
C PRO A 61 9.90 20.34 15.75
N ALA A 62 10.43 19.28 16.37
CA ALA A 62 10.49 19.13 17.81
C ALA A 62 11.06 20.41 18.45
N GLU A 63 10.22 21.04 19.27
CA GLU A 63 10.51 22.25 20.02
C GLU A 63 11.84 22.10 20.77
N THR A 64 12.81 22.92 20.39
CA THR A 64 14.13 22.96 21.02
C THR A 64 14.05 23.87 22.24
N ALA A 65 13.94 23.31 23.46
CA ALA A 65 13.97 24.05 24.72
C ALA A 65 14.12 23.05 25.89
N ARG A 66 15.07 23.07 26.83
CA ARG A 66 16.21 23.94 27.20
C ARG A 66 17.20 23.03 27.96
N ILE A 67 18.49 23.12 27.68
CA ILE A 67 19.52 22.53 28.55
C ILE A 67 19.80 23.55 29.64
N ASN A 68 19.34 23.29 30.87
CA ASN A 68 19.80 24.03 32.04
C ASN A 68 21.27 23.65 32.29
N TYR A 69 22.18 24.59 32.09
CA TYR A 69 23.52 24.49 32.68
C TYR A 69 23.40 24.73 34.19
N PRO A 70 24.00 23.89 35.06
CA PRO A 70 24.22 24.29 36.44
C PRO A 70 25.34 25.34 36.45
N ASP A 71 24.97 26.57 36.79
CA ASP A 71 25.91 27.63 37.15
C ASP A 71 26.60 27.21 38.46
N GLY A 72 27.93 27.18 38.44
CA GLY A 72 28.73 26.85 39.61
C GLY A 72 28.99 28.08 40.46
N ASP A 73 28.82 27.92 41.77
CA ASP A 73 29.72 28.43 42.82
C ASP A 73 29.60 27.51 44.05
#